data_AF-A0A418YL33-F1
#
_entry.id   AF-A0A418YL33-F1
#
_cell.length_a   1.000
_cell.length_b   1.000
_cell.length_c   1.000
_cell.angle_alpha   90.00
_cell.angle_beta   90.00
_cell.angle_gamma   90.00
#
_symmetry.space_group_name_H-M   'P 1'
#
loop_
_entity.id
_entity.type
_entity.pdbx_description
1 polymer ?
#
loop_
_entity_poly.entity_id
_entity_poly.type
_entity_poly.pdbx_seq_one_letter_code
_entity_poly.pdbx_strand_id
1 'polypeptide(L)' 'MMRIDEDALSLHLEVALASSPRSLLDDLGNVDRHRRNLAVSAIARELVERLRCFDIQFVDQPPSVPAQPTLLLDMGPMG' A
#
# COMPACT_ATOMS: atom_id res chain seq x y z
N MET A 1 12.74 -4.93 -10.95
CA MET A 1 11.30 -4.99 -10.63
C MET A 1 10.90 -3.65 -10.03
N MET A 2 9.78 -3.06 -10.47
CA MET A 2 9.41 -1.67 -10.15
C MET A 2 8.59 -1.66 -8.86
N ARG A 3 9.12 -1.01 -7.82
CA ARG A 3 8.42 -0.77 -6.55
C ARG A 3 7.35 0.29 -6.80
N ILE A 4 6.10 0.01 -6.42
CA ILE A 4 5.02 0.98 -6.50
C ILE A 4 5.07 1.90 -5.27
N ASP A 5 5.11 3.20 -5.51
CA ASP A 5 4.94 4.21 -4.46
C ASP A 5 3.44 4.38 -4.13
N GLU A 6 3.16 5.02 -2.98
CA GLU A 6 1.80 5.21 -2.50
C GLU A 6 0.95 6.07 -3.44
N ASP A 7 1.54 7.08 -4.10
CA ASP A 7 0.83 7.96 -5.04
C ASP A 7 0.43 7.19 -6.30
N ALA A 8 1.32 6.35 -6.83
CA ALA A 8 1.03 5.46 -7.93
C ALA A 8 -0.07 4.45 -7.57
N LEU A 9 -0.02 3.85 -6.37
CA LEU A 9 -1.06 2.93 -5.90
C LEU A 9 -2.42 3.64 -5.79
N SER A 10 -2.43 4.85 -5.22
CA SER A 10 -3.61 5.70 -5.08
C SER A 10 -4.24 5.99 -6.45
N LEU A 11 -3.42 6.37 -7.44
CA LEU A 11 -3.88 6.59 -8.81
C LEU A 11 -4.50 5.32 -9.42
N HIS A 12 -3.88 4.15 -9.23
CA HIS A 12 -4.42 2.90 -9.75
C HIS A 12 -5.76 2.52 -9.08
N LEU A 13 -5.92 2.83 -7.79
CA LEU A 13 -7.19 2.69 -7.07
C LEU A 13 -8.25 3.65 -7.58
N GLU A 14 -7.92 4.93 -7.77
CA GLU A 14 -8.85 5.92 -8.31
C GLU A 14 -9.38 5.48 -9.68
N VAL A 15 -8.49 5.03 -10.58
CA VAL A 15 -8.91 4.56 -11.90
C VAL A 15 -9.77 3.29 -11.80
N ALA A 16 -9.45 2.35 -10.90
CA ALA A 16 -10.27 1.16 -10.70
C ALA A 16 -11.68 1.51 -10.19
N LEU A 17 -11.79 2.46 -9.27
CA LEU A 17 -13.08 2.94 -8.77
C LEU A 17 -13.85 3.72 -9.85
N ALA A 18 -13.18 4.59 -10.60
CA ALA A 18 -13.80 5.39 -11.65
C ALA A 18 -14.31 4.57 -12.84
N SER A 19 -13.68 3.42 -13.12
CA SER A 19 -14.10 2.49 -14.17
C SER A 19 -15.07 1.40 -13.70
N SER A 20 -15.24 1.24 -12.38
CA SER A 20 -16.15 0.27 -11.80
C SER A 20 -17.62 0.60 -12.10
N PRO A 21 -18.49 -0.42 -12.27
CA PRO A 21 -19.92 -0.20 -12.40
C PRO A 21 -20.50 0.49 -11.17
N ARG A 22 -21.42 1.44 -11.36
CA ARG A 22 -22.06 2.17 -10.25
C ARG A 22 -22.74 1.25 -9.24
N SER A 23 -23.37 0.16 -9.70
CA SER A 23 -23.97 -0.85 -8.84
C SER A 23 -22.97 -1.53 -7.89
N LEU A 24 -21.73 -1.69 -8.33
CA LEU A 24 -20.65 -2.25 -7.53
C LEU A 24 -20.21 -1.27 -6.43
N LEU A 25 -20.13 0.02 -6.78
CA LEU A 25 -19.82 1.10 -5.84
C LEU A 25 -20.93 1.28 -4.80
N ASP A 26 -22.19 1.16 -5.21
CA ASP A 26 -23.34 1.17 -4.29
C ASP A 26 -23.26 0.00 -3.29
N ASP A 27 -22.80 -1.17 -3.75
CA ASP A 27 -22.64 -2.35 -2.89
C ASP A 27 -21.50 -2.23 -1.86
N LEU A 28 -20.51 -1.34 -2.06
CA LEU A 28 -19.49 -1.04 -1.04
C LEU A 28 -20.10 -0.38 0.21
N GLY A 29 -21.10 0.47 0.02
CA GLY A 29 -21.82 1.13 1.11
C GLY A 29 -22.91 0.26 1.73
N ASN A 30 -23.11 -0.97 1.25
CA ASN A 30 -24.21 -1.82 1.67
C ASN A 30 -24.05 -2.28 3.12
N VAL A 31 -25.16 -2.30 3.85
CA VAL A 31 -25.24 -2.81 5.23
C VAL A 31 -25.04 -4.33 5.24
N ASP A 32 -25.45 -5.02 4.18
CA ASP A 32 -25.19 -6.44 3.98
C ASP A 32 -23.70 -6.70 3.77
N ARG A 33 -23.09 -7.34 4.78
CA ARG A 33 -21.67 -7.71 4.78
C ARG A 33 -21.31 -8.63 3.60
N HIS A 34 -22.20 -9.52 3.18
CA HIS A 34 -21.91 -10.43 2.07
C HIS A 34 -21.80 -9.66 0.77
N ARG A 35 -22.77 -8.79 0.48
CA ARG A 35 -22.76 -7.93 -0.72
C ARG A 35 -21.56 -6.98 -0.74
N ARG A 36 -21.26 -6.35 0.40
CA ARG A 36 -20.07 -5.52 0.55
C ARG A 36 -18.78 -6.29 0.30
N ASN A 37 -18.64 -7.49 0.87
CA ASN A 37 -17.45 -8.32 0.65
C ASN A 37 -17.28 -8.73 -0.81
N LEU A 38 -18.38 -9.02 -1.52
CA LEU A 38 -18.32 -9.31 -2.95
C LEU A 38 -17.84 -8.09 -3.76
N ALA A 39 -18.37 -6.90 -3.46
CA ALA A 39 -17.94 -5.66 -4.10
C ALA A 39 -16.45 -5.35 -3.85
N VAL A 40 -16.00 -5.49 -2.60
CA VAL A 40 -14.58 -5.36 -2.23
C VAL A 40 -13.71 -6.37 -2.99
N SER A 41 -14.14 -7.64 -3.06
CA SER A 41 -13.38 -8.69 -3.75
C SER A 41 -13.27 -8.42 -5.26
N ALA A 42 -14.33 -7.87 -5.87
CA ALA A 42 -14.32 -7.50 -7.28
C ALA A 42 -13.33 -6.38 -7.57
N ILE A 43 -13.34 -5.31 -6.76
CA ILE A 43 -12.40 -4.17 -6.90
C ILE A 43 -10.97 -4.63 -6.65
N ALA A 44 -10.74 -5.44 -5.62
CA ALA A 44 -9.42 -5.99 -5.32
C ALA A 44 -8.88 -6.82 -6.49
N ARG A 45 -9.73 -7.62 -7.14
CA ARG A 45 -9.33 -8.40 -8.32
C ARG A 45 -8.94 -7.49 -9.49
N GLU A 46 -9.72 -6.44 -9.75
CA GLU A 46 -9.40 -5.49 -10.81
C GLU A 46 -8.10 -4.74 -10.53
N LEU A 47 -7.88 -4.32 -9.28
CA LEU A 47 -6.60 -3.74 -8.85
C LEU A 47 -5.42 -4.68 -9.08
N VAL A 48 -5.55 -5.96 -8.70
CA VAL A 48 -4.48 -6.95 -8.92
C VAL A 48 -4.18 -7.11 -10.41
N GLU A 49 -5.19 -7.17 -11.27
CA GLU A 49 -4.96 -7.25 -12.73
C GLU A 49 -4.26 -6.00 -13.27
N ARG A 50 -4.61 -4.80 -12.78
CA ARG A 50 -3.95 -3.55 -13.16
C ARG A 50 -2.51 -3.48 -12.65
N LEU A 51 -2.29 -4.01 -11.46
CA LEU A 51 -1.00 -4.01 -10.78
C LEU A 51 -0.12 -5.20 -11.14
N ARG A 52 -0.58 -6.15 -11.97
CA ARG A 52 0.17 -7.37 -12.33
C ARG A 52 1.56 -7.12 -12.94
N CYS A 53 1.77 -5.92 -13.48
CA CYS A 53 3.04 -5.49 -14.06
C CYS A 53 4.03 -4.95 -13.00
N PHE A 54 3.59 -4.78 -11.76
CA PHE A 54 4.35 -4.23 -10.64
C PHE A 54 4.63 -5.30 -9.59
N ASP A 55 5.78 -5.20 -8.92
CA ASP A 55 6.09 -6.03 -7.76
C ASP A 55 5.65 -5.30 -6.49
N ILE A 56 4.56 -5.77 -5.87
CA ILE A 56 4.02 -5.14 -4.66
C ILE A 56 4.81 -5.65 -3.45
N GLN A 57 5.85 -4.91 -3.06
CA GLN A 57 6.59 -5.19 -1.83
C GLN A 57 6.05 -4.31 -0.70
N PHE A 58 5.43 -4.95 0.30
CA PHE A 58 5.06 -4.29 1.55
C PHE A 58 6.34 -4.07 2.36
N VAL A 59 6.93 -2.89 2.27
CA VAL A 59 8.02 -2.52 3.17
C VAL A 59 7.38 -2.14 4.48
N ASP A 60 7.39 -3.06 5.45
CA ASP A 60 7.37 -2.72 6.86
C ASP A 60 8.57 -1.79 7.07
N GLN A 61 8.37 -0.49 6.88
CA GLN A 61 9.39 0.49 7.16
C GLN A 61 9.30 0.69 8.68
N PRO A 62 10.21 0.13 9.50
CA PRO A 62 10.33 0.63 10.86
C PRO A 62 10.56 2.15 10.73
N PRO A 63 9.95 2.96 11.63
CA PRO A 63 10.14 4.41 11.58
C PRO A 63 11.63 4.67 11.44
N SER A 64 12.01 5.43 10.42
CA SER A 64 13.39 5.78 10.13
C SER A 64 13.94 6.57 11.31
N VAL A 65 14.40 5.87 12.34
CA VAL A 65 15.19 6.46 13.41
C VAL A 65 16.46 6.93 12.71
N PRO A 66 16.78 8.24 12.70
CA PRO A 66 18.05 8.68 12.17
C PRO A 66 19.12 7.95 12.96
N ALA A 67 19.85 7.06 12.30
CA ALA A 67 21.03 6.43 12.84
C ALA A 67 21.98 7.55 13.24
N GLN A 68 21.99 7.89 14.53
CA GLN A 68 22.94 8.85 15.06
C GLN A 68 24.33 8.30 14.74
N PRO A 69 25.22 9.10 14.13
CA PRO A 69 26.56 8.64 13.84
C PRO A 69 27.22 8.29 15.17
N THR A 70 27.58 7.02 15.35
CA THR A 70 28.47 6.59 16.43
C THR A 70 29.80 7.31 16.23
N LEU A 71 29.93 8.47 16.85
CA LEU A 71 31.23 9.06 17.12
C LEU A 71 31.94 8.08 18.03
N LEU A 72 32.88 7.33 17.45
CA LEU A 72 33.93 6.62 18.17
C LEU A 72 34.53 7.62 19.17
N LEU A 73 34.10 7.54 20.43
CA LEU A 73 34.85 8.12 21.54
C LEU A 73 36.07 7.22 21.75
N ASP A 74 37.07 7.44 20.91
CA ASP A 74 38.45 7.12 21.22
C ASP A 74 38.91 8.07 22.33
N MET A 75 38.65 7.66 23.58
CA MET A 75 39.33 8.21 24.74
C MET A 75 39.85 7.05 25.57
N GLY A 76 41.09 6.64 25.27
CA GLY A 76 41.83 5.72 26.12
C GLY A 76 41.99 6.28 27.54
N PRO A 77 42.09 5.43 28.57
CA PRO A 77 42.49 5.91 29.89
C PRO A 77 44.01 6.07 29.94
N MET A 78 44.44 7.30 30.18
CA MET A 78 45.69 7.61 30.88
C MET A 78 45.63 7.01 32.28
N GLY A 79 46.71 6.34 32.71
CA GLY A 79 46.90 5.88 34.09
C GLY A 79 47.42 4.46 34.19
#